data_AF-A0A2H0BA75-F1
#
_entry.id   AF-A0A2H0BA75-F1
#
_cell.length_a   1.000
_cell.length_b   1.000
_cell.length_c   1.000
_cell.angle_alpha   90.00
_cell.angle_beta   90.00
_cell.angle_gamma   90.00
#
_symmetry.space_group_name_H-M   'P 1'
#
loop_
_entity.id
_entity.type
_entity.pdbx_description
1 polymer ?
#
loop_
_entity_poly.entity_id
_entity_poly.type
_entity_poly.pdbx_seq_one_letter_code
_entity_poly.pdbx_strand_id
1 'polypeptide(L)' 'PINEYSVIAVNTANENENVVEVTDLFGRVVKRIKVQGGYSEVQIPRTELSKGIYTILLLQNGQKVAVSRMTVIE' A
#
# COMPACT_ATOMS: atom_id res chain seq x y z
N PRO A 1 5.96 -19.08 3.80
CA PRO A 1 6.53 -19.17 5.16
C PRO A 1 5.92 -18.10 6.08
N ILE A 2 5.84 -18.35 7.39
CA ILE A 2 5.14 -17.50 8.38
C ILE A 2 5.65 -16.05 8.46
N ASN A 3 6.82 -15.74 7.85
CA ASN A 3 7.46 -14.42 7.87
C ASN A 3 7.55 -13.73 6.49
N GLU A 4 6.64 -14.02 5.56
CA GLU A 4 6.61 -13.31 4.27
C GLU A 4 5.85 -11.99 4.35
N TYR A 5 6.46 -10.95 3.79
CA TYR A 5 5.87 -9.62 3.69
C TYR A 5 5.82 -9.17 2.24
N SER A 6 4.77 -8.44 1.90
CA SER A 6 4.79 -7.54 0.75
C SER A 6 5.28 -6.18 1.22
N VAL A 7 6.32 -5.66 0.56
CA VAL A 7 6.90 -4.35 0.89
C VAL A 7 6.42 -3.32 -0.12
N ILE A 8 5.87 -2.22 0.39
CA ILE A 8 5.49 -1.05 -0.41
C ILE A 8 6.46 0.07 -0.02
N ALA A 9 7.38 0.40 -0.92
CA ALA A 9 8.24 1.56 -0.78
C ALA A 9 7.51 2.80 -1.31
N VAL A 10 7.49 3.86 -0.52
CA VAL A 10 6.86 5.14 -0.85
C VAL A 10 7.92 6.22 -0.75
N ASN A 11 8.04 7.04 -1.77
CA ASN A 11 8.88 8.22 -1.74
C ASN A 11 8.05 9.44 -2.17
N THR A 12 7.89 10.38 -1.26
CA THR A 12 7.13 11.62 -1.50
C THR A 12 8.03 12.83 -1.36
N ALA A 13 7.84 13.82 -2.23
CA ALA A 13 8.64 15.04 -2.22
C ALA A 13 8.21 16.04 -1.13
N ASN A 14 7.10 15.80 -0.44
CA ASN A 14 6.60 16.68 0.61
C ASN A 14 6.76 16.03 1.99
N GLU A 15 6.76 16.87 3.03
CA GLU A 15 6.86 16.44 4.44
C GLU A 15 5.49 16.12 5.06
N ASN A 16 4.41 16.16 4.26
CA ASN A 16 3.06 15.99 4.77
C ASN A 16 2.77 14.51 5.08
N GLU A 17 1.83 14.26 5.99
CA GLU A 17 1.30 12.92 6.21
C GLU A 17 0.60 12.41 4.93
N ASN A 18 0.98 11.21 4.51
CA ASN A 18 0.39 10.54 3.35
C ASN A 18 -0.31 9.27 3.81
N VAL A 19 -1.21 8.76 2.98
CA VAL A 19 -1.91 7.50 3.25
C VAL A 19 -1.70 6.54 2.09
N VAL A 20 -1.17 5.36 2.40
CA VAL A 20 -1.19 4.22 1.49
C VAL A 20 -2.49 3.47 1.71
N GLU A 21 -3.27 3.31 0.66
CA GLU A 21 -4.50 2.51 0.66
C GLU A 21 -4.34 1.33 -0.30
N VAL A 22 -4.56 0.12 0.21
CA VAL A 22 -4.51 -1.11 -0.57
C VAL A 22 -5.92 -1.62 -0.73
N THR A 23 -6.32 -1.83 -1.98
CA THR A 23 -7.64 -2.33 -2.37
C THR A 23 -7.50 -3.62 -3.16
N ASP A 24 -8.47 -4.53 -3.01
CA ASP A 24 -8.55 -5.72 -3.85
C ASP A 24 -9.11 -5.39 -5.26
N LEU A 25 -9.24 -6.40 -6.14
CA LEU A 25 -9.75 -6.16 -7.50
C LEU A 25 -11.19 -5.63 -7.55
N PHE A 26 -11.95 -5.79 -6.46
CA PHE A 26 -13.33 -5.31 -6.35
C PHE A 26 -13.40 -3.89 -5.76
N GLY A 27 -12.24 -3.28 -5.47
CA GLY A 27 -12.15 -1.94 -4.89
C GLY A 27 -12.39 -1.90 -3.38
N ARG A 28 -12.46 -3.05 -2.70
CA ARG A 28 -12.63 -3.08 -1.24
C ARG A 28 -11.30 -2.74 -0.59
N VAL A 29 -11.31 -1.80 0.37
CA VAL A 29 -10.12 -1.43 1.12
C VAL A 29 -9.74 -2.57 2.06
N VAL A 30 -8.55 -3.12 1.87
CA VAL A 30 -7.98 -4.21 2.68
C VAL A 30 -7.06 -3.63 3.75
N LYS A 31 -6.34 -2.56 3.43
CA LYS A 31 -5.42 -1.91 4.37
C LYS A 31 -5.34 -0.42 4.10
N ARG A 32 -5.21 0.38 5.17
CA ARG A 32 -4.94 1.81 5.11
C ARG A 32 -3.85 2.15 6.13
N ILE A 33 -2.78 2.78 5.67
CA ILE A 33 -1.55 2.99 6.46
C ILE A 33 -1.09 4.43 6.28
N LYS A 34 -0.89 5.13 7.39
CA LYS A 34 -0.28 6.45 7.40
C LYS A 34 1.23 6.31 7.25
N VAL A 35 1.81 7.10 6.35
CA VAL A 35 3.26 7.18 6.15
C VAL A 35 3.70 8.63 6.21
N GLN A 36 4.89 8.86 6.75
CA GLN A 36 5.48 10.19 6.81
C GLN A 36 5.89 10.64 5.40
N GLY A 37 6.09 11.96 5.25
CA GLY A 37 6.71 12.53 4.07
C GLY A 37 8.15 12.04 3.86
N GLY A 38 8.64 12.09 2.63
CA GLY A 38 9.94 11.51 2.26
C GLY A 38 9.87 10.01 1.95
N TYR A 39 10.97 9.28 2.20
CA TYR A 39 11.05 7.84 2.00
C TYR A 39 10.45 7.07 3.19
N SER A 40 9.63 6.08 2.91
CA SER A 40 9.06 5.16 3.90
C SER A 40 8.82 3.79 3.29
N GLU A 41 8.96 2.76 4.11
CA GLU A 41 8.60 1.38 3.74
C GLU A 41 7.45 0.90 4.60
N VAL A 42 6.47 0.29 3.94
CA VAL A 42 5.33 -0.33 4.58
C VAL A 42 5.38 -1.82 4.33
N GLN A 43 5.44 -2.60 5.40
CA GLN A 43 5.43 -4.05 5.33
C GLN A 43 4.02 -4.57 5.66
N ILE A 44 3.45 -5.34 4.74
CA ILE A 44 2.16 -5.99 4.92
C ILE A 44 2.42 -7.49 5.05
N PRO A 45 2.09 -8.12 6.20
CA PRO A 45 2.19 -9.56 6.34
C PRO A 45 1.37 -10.25 5.24
N ARG A 46 1.96 -11.24 4.55
CA ARG A 46 1.24 -11.94 3.48
C ARG A 46 -0.01 -12.68 3.96
N THR A 47 -0.07 -13.02 5.25
CA THR A 47 -1.28 -13.60 5.87
C THR A 47 -2.48 -12.66 5.88
N GLU A 48 -2.27 -11.35 5.73
CA GLU A 48 -3.35 -10.36 5.60
C GLU A 48 -3.86 -10.21 4.15
N LEU A 49 -3.18 -10.81 3.18
CA LEU A 49 -3.50 -10.69 1.77
C LEU A 49 -3.89 -12.06 1.19
N SER A 50 -5.13 -12.15 0.71
CA SER A 50 -5.53 -13.29 -0.12
C SER A 50 -4.76 -13.30 -1.45
N LYS A 51 -4.70 -14.46 -2.12
CA LYS A 51 -4.20 -14.53 -3.50
C LYS A 51 -5.02 -13.62 -4.40
N GLY A 52 -4.34 -12.87 -5.26
CA GLY A 52 -5.04 -12.02 -6.23
C GLY A 52 -4.30 -10.74 -6.57
N ILE A 53 -5.03 -9.84 -7.22
CA ILE A 53 -4.54 -8.54 -7.70
C ILE A 53 -5.03 -7.46 -6.76
N TYR A 54 -4.12 -6.59 -6.38
CA TYR A 54 -4.35 -5.44 -5.51
C TYR A 54 -3.96 -4.15 -6.20
N THR A 55 -4.71 -3.09 -5.93
CA THR A 55 -4.37 -1.73 -6.29
C THR A 55 -3.87 -1.00 -5.05
N ILE A 56 -2.69 -0.39 -5.16
CA ILE A 56 -2.06 0.41 -4.12
C ILE A 56 -2.22 1.87 -4.53
N LEU A 57 -2.84 2.66 -3.67
CA LEU A 57 -3.09 4.08 -3.86
C LEU A 57 -2.27 4.87 -2.86
N LEU A 58 -1.57 5.90 -3.34
CA LEU A 58 -1.02 6.94 -2.46
C LEU A 58 -1.99 8.11 -2.45
N LEU A 59 -2.43 8.47 -1.26
CA LEU A 59 -3.30 9.61 -1.00
C LEU A 59 -2.51 10.71 -0.29
N GLN A 60 -2.62 11.95 -0.79
CA GLN A 60 -2.10 13.15 -0.14
C GLN A 60 -3.25 14.13 0.04
N ASN A 61 -3.50 14.55 1.29
CA ASN A 61 -4.64 15.43 1.62
C ASN A 61 -5.99 14.88 1.08
N GLY A 62 -6.16 13.55 1.13
CA GLY A 62 -7.35 12.87 0.62
C GLY A 62 -7.43 12.70 -0.90
N GLN A 63 -6.47 13.22 -1.66
CA GLN A 63 -6.42 13.10 -3.12
C GLN A 63 -5.49 11.97 -3.56
N LYS A 64 -5.91 11.20 -4.58
CA LYS A 64 -5.08 10.16 -5.20
C LYS A 64 -3.98 10.82 -6.03
N VAL A 65 -2.72 10.59 -5.68
CA VAL A 65 -1.56 11.15 -6.40
C VAL A 65 -0.72 10.09 -7.11
N ALA A 66 -0.80 8.83 -6.68
CA ALA A 66 -0.13 7.73 -7.34
C ALA A 66 -0.97 6.45 -7.23
N VAL A 67 -0.80 5.59 -8.23
CA VAL A 67 -1.44 4.28 -8.32
C VAL A 67 -0.40 3.26 -8.76
N SER A 68 -0.34 2.14 -8.05
CA SER A 68 0.46 0.97 -8.41
C SER A 68 -0.39 -0.29 -8.29
N ARG A 69 0.09 -1.39 -8.85
CA ARG A 69 -0.54 -2.71 -8.75
C ARG A 69 0.43 -3.73 -8.20
N MET A 70 -0.09 -4.64 -7.41
CA MET A 70 0.63 -5.76 -6.85
C MET A 70 -0.18 -7.03 -7.09
N THR A 71 0.49 -8.08 -7.54
CA THR A 71 -0.10 -9.42 -7.62
C THR A 71 0.51 -10.28 -6.51
N VAL A 72 -0.35 -10.84 -5.66
CA VAL A 72 0.04 -11.82 -4.66
C VAL A 72 -0.20 -13.21 -5.26
N ILE A 73 0.88 -13.80 -5.77
CA ILE A 73 0.97 -15.21 -6.16
C ILE A 73 1.72 -15.97 -5.07
N GLU A 74 1.30 -17.20 -4.78
CA GLU A 74 2.10 -18.14 -3.98
C GLU A 74 3.33 -18.60 -4.76
#